data_AF-A0A960Y162-F1
#
_entry.id   AF-A0A960Y162-F1
#
_cell.length_a   1.000
_cell.length_b   1.000
_cell.length_c   1.000
_cell.angle_alpha   90.00
_cell.angle_beta   90.00
_cell.angle_gamma   90.00
#
_symmetry.space_group_name_H-M   'P 1'
#
loop_
_entity.id
_entity.type
_entity.pdbx_description
1 polymer ?
#
loop_
_entity_poly.entity_id
_entity_poly.type
_entity_poly.pdbx_seq_one_letter_code
_entity_poly.pdbx_strand_id
1 'polypeptide(L)'
;MKSSISEADIENGIKSGYKIGLNCFTPMTTFMRNMEIILRMMLIHYGKLDMLPAIFGVVHELVRFSVISNMRYLFYKKENLEILNEDSFYENEPEFLKTISNQDINYRELLVSHKMYVQTILEHNSEGFNITVYNMSENFLDQEFYLRKYLRQAMQYTNIMDYFQDHPEDPQGRNLGLALSLILLRESGLRPDLMRMGKPGSKNYSRIEIPFNVDSYKSIRDKILNDELIVPFEKSNLIPPQFRKEFEARRKQMEADLQVSNN
;
A
#
# COMPACT_ATOMS: atom_id res chain seq x y z
N MET A 1 5.39 14.00 -18.97
CA MET A 1 5.05 12.63 -18.51
C MET A 1 5.29 11.70 -19.70
N LYS A 2 6.26 10.78 -19.65
CA LYS A 2 6.52 9.86 -20.78
C LYS A 2 5.34 8.87 -20.90
N SER A 3 4.90 8.59 -22.12
CA SER A 3 3.78 7.68 -22.42
C SER A 3 4.17 6.19 -22.30
N SER A 4 5.46 5.88 -22.32
CA SER A 4 6.02 4.57 -21.96
C SER A 4 7.32 4.77 -21.17
N ILE A 5 7.51 3.95 -20.13
CA ILE A 5 8.73 3.93 -19.31
C ILE A 5 9.50 2.67 -19.71
N SER A 6 10.74 2.83 -20.17
CA SER A 6 11.60 1.68 -20.48
C SER A 6 12.18 1.06 -19.22
N GLU A 7 12.65 -0.19 -19.28
CA GLU A 7 13.38 -0.81 -18.15
C GLU A 7 14.59 0.04 -17.74
N ALA A 8 15.31 0.64 -18.69
CA ALA A 8 16.42 1.55 -18.40
C ALA A 8 15.97 2.81 -17.64
N ASP A 9 14.80 3.37 -17.95
CA ASP A 9 14.23 4.49 -17.18
C ASP A 9 13.91 4.07 -15.73
N ILE A 10 13.36 2.85 -15.54
CA ILE A 10 13.08 2.29 -14.22
C ILE A 10 14.39 2.11 -13.44
N GLU A 11 15.39 1.48 -14.05
CA GLU A 11 16.69 1.22 -13.41
C GLU A 11 17.38 2.52 -12.99
N ASN A 12 17.37 3.55 -13.85
CA ASN A 12 17.91 4.85 -13.52
C ASN A 12 17.13 5.55 -12.39
N GLY A 13 15.80 5.42 -12.38
CA GLY A 13 14.95 5.90 -11.29
C GLY A 13 15.32 5.24 -9.95
N ILE A 14 15.50 3.92 -9.95
CA ILE A 14 15.92 3.14 -8.78
C ILE A 14 17.30 3.60 -8.30
N LYS A 15 18.30 3.67 -9.17
CA LYS A 15 19.65 4.14 -8.81
C LYS A 15 19.64 5.56 -8.21
N SER A 16 18.71 6.40 -8.67
CA SER A 16 18.56 7.79 -8.22
C SER A 16 17.69 7.94 -6.96
N GLY A 17 17.09 6.86 -6.45
CA GLY A 17 16.17 6.89 -5.31
C GLY A 17 14.83 7.57 -5.59
N TYR A 18 14.36 7.50 -6.84
CA TYR A 18 13.09 8.11 -7.23
C TYR A 18 11.90 7.28 -6.76
N LYS A 19 10.84 7.98 -6.35
CA LYS A 19 9.55 7.34 -6.09
C LYS A 19 8.95 6.85 -7.40
N ILE A 20 8.49 5.61 -7.42
CA ILE A 20 7.85 5.01 -8.59
C ILE A 20 6.34 4.94 -8.34
N GLY A 21 5.57 5.59 -9.21
CA GLY A 21 4.11 5.62 -9.12
C GLY A 21 3.47 4.83 -10.26
N LEU A 22 2.49 3.99 -9.93
CA LEU A 22 1.67 3.25 -10.88
C LEU A 22 0.19 3.50 -10.60
N ASN A 23 -0.61 3.61 -11.66
CA ASN A 23 -2.05 3.77 -11.54
C ASN A 23 -2.78 2.66 -12.30
N CYS A 24 -3.90 2.17 -11.76
CA CYS A 24 -4.82 1.29 -12.47
C CYS A 24 -6.26 1.59 -12.08
N PHE A 25 -7.21 1.20 -12.94
CA PHE A 25 -8.62 1.19 -12.57
C PHE A 25 -9.05 -0.20 -12.08
N THR A 26 -8.47 -1.25 -12.65
CA THR A 26 -8.70 -2.65 -12.25
C THR A 26 -7.37 -3.38 -12.11
N PRO A 27 -7.28 -4.48 -11.34
CA PRO A 27 -6.05 -5.25 -11.17
C PRO A 27 -5.77 -6.10 -12.43
N MET A 28 -5.53 -5.44 -13.57
CA MET A 28 -5.24 -6.13 -14.83
C MET A 28 -3.91 -6.89 -14.73
N THR A 29 -3.82 -8.03 -15.43
CA THR A 29 -2.62 -8.87 -15.47
C THR A 29 -1.38 -8.08 -15.88
N THR A 30 -1.49 -7.16 -16.84
CA THR A 30 -0.38 -6.27 -17.25
C THR A 30 0.09 -5.34 -16.14
N PHE A 31 -0.84 -4.78 -15.34
CA PHE A 31 -0.47 -3.91 -14.22
C PHE A 31 0.30 -4.71 -13.16
N MET A 32 -0.19 -5.90 -12.81
CA MET A 32 0.46 -6.76 -11.80
C MET A 32 1.81 -7.27 -12.28
N ARG A 33 1.94 -7.62 -13.57
CA ARG A 33 3.22 -7.97 -14.18
C ARG A 33 4.22 -6.80 -14.11
N ASN A 34 3.79 -5.59 -14.44
CA ASN A 34 4.66 -4.41 -14.35
C ASN A 34 5.07 -4.13 -12.90
N MET A 35 4.15 -4.28 -11.95
CA MET A 35 4.43 -4.16 -10.52
C MET A 35 5.49 -5.17 -10.07
N GLU A 36 5.34 -6.44 -10.47
CA GLU A 36 6.30 -7.50 -10.16
C GLU A 36 7.68 -7.20 -10.74
N ILE A 37 7.75 -6.76 -12.01
CA ILE A 37 9.01 -6.38 -12.67
C ILE A 37 9.71 -5.26 -11.90
N ILE A 38 8.97 -4.20 -11.53
CA ILE A 38 9.53 -3.07 -10.79
C ILE A 38 10.03 -3.50 -9.41
N LEU A 39 9.22 -4.26 -8.65
CA LEU A 39 9.61 -4.77 -7.34
C LEU A 39 10.85 -5.67 -7.45
N ARG A 40 10.91 -6.55 -8.45
CA ARG A 40 12.06 -7.40 -8.73
C ARG A 40 13.32 -6.58 -9.00
N MET A 41 13.24 -5.56 -9.86
CA MET A 41 14.37 -4.67 -10.16
C MET A 41 14.84 -3.92 -8.91
N MET A 42 13.91 -3.42 -8.10
CA MET A 42 14.22 -2.73 -6.84
C MET A 42 14.91 -3.68 -5.85
N LEU A 43 14.38 -4.89 -5.67
CA LEU A 43 14.96 -5.87 -4.75
C LEU A 43 16.31 -6.40 -5.21
N ILE A 44 16.52 -6.58 -6.52
CA ILE A 44 17.84 -6.92 -7.07
C ILE A 44 18.84 -5.81 -6.75
N HIS A 45 18.46 -4.54 -6.93
CA HIS A 45 19.33 -3.40 -6.62
C HIS A 45 19.82 -3.39 -5.16
N TYR A 46 18.98 -3.82 -4.22
CA TYR A 46 19.32 -3.89 -2.79
C TYR A 46 19.84 -5.26 -2.33
N GLY A 47 19.94 -6.25 -3.22
CA GLY A 47 20.35 -7.61 -2.86
C GLY A 47 19.34 -8.35 -1.96
N LYS A 48 18.04 -8.11 -2.16
CA LYS A 48 16.91 -8.62 -1.35
C LYS A 48 15.88 -9.39 -2.17
N LEU A 49 16.28 -10.00 -3.28
CA LEU A 49 15.37 -10.68 -4.22
C LEU A 49 14.53 -11.80 -3.57
N ASP A 50 15.07 -12.42 -2.51
CA ASP A 50 14.40 -13.41 -1.68
C ASP A 50 13.07 -12.92 -1.07
N MET A 51 12.94 -11.62 -0.82
CA MET A 51 11.73 -11.02 -0.25
C MET A 51 10.60 -10.82 -1.28
N LEU A 52 10.86 -11.02 -2.59
CA LEU A 52 9.92 -10.70 -3.66
C LEU A 52 8.57 -11.41 -3.52
N PRO A 53 8.48 -12.73 -3.24
CA PRO A 53 7.19 -13.41 -3.17
C PRO A 53 6.27 -12.81 -2.08
N ALA A 54 6.82 -12.55 -0.90
CA ALA A 54 6.05 -12.01 0.23
C ALA A 54 5.63 -10.56 -0.02
N ILE A 55 6.54 -9.71 -0.51
CA ILE A 55 6.24 -8.30 -0.83
C ILE A 55 5.23 -8.21 -1.99
N PHE A 56 5.40 -9.00 -3.04
CA PHE A 56 4.48 -8.98 -4.17
C PHE A 56 3.08 -9.47 -3.77
N GLY A 57 2.99 -10.54 -2.96
CA GLY A 57 1.71 -11.06 -2.46
C GLY A 57 0.91 -10.01 -1.69
N VAL A 58 1.54 -9.34 -0.71
CA VAL A 58 0.83 -8.30 0.05
C VAL A 58 0.47 -7.10 -0.82
N VAL A 59 1.33 -6.64 -1.72
CA VAL A 59 1.02 -5.50 -2.61
C VAL A 59 -0.13 -5.84 -3.55
N HIS A 60 -0.17 -7.06 -4.07
CA HIS A 60 -1.26 -7.55 -4.90
C HIS A 60 -2.61 -7.46 -4.17
N GLU A 61 -2.68 -7.93 -2.93
CA GLU A 61 -3.90 -7.86 -2.13
C GLU A 61 -4.28 -6.43 -1.73
N LEU A 62 -3.32 -5.56 -1.41
CA LEU A 62 -3.61 -4.15 -1.11
C LEU A 62 -4.21 -3.43 -2.34
N VAL A 63 -3.72 -3.72 -3.54
CA VAL A 63 -4.29 -3.18 -4.78
C VAL A 63 -5.67 -3.76 -5.03
N ARG A 64 -5.84 -5.09 -4.89
CA ARG A 64 -7.14 -5.75 -5.07
C ARG A 64 -8.19 -5.14 -4.14
N PHE A 65 -7.85 -4.99 -2.86
CA PHE A 65 -8.71 -4.39 -1.85
C PHE A 65 -9.09 -2.94 -2.21
N SER A 66 -8.12 -2.15 -2.65
CA SER A 66 -8.33 -0.76 -3.06
C SER A 66 -9.27 -0.63 -4.27
N VAL A 67 -9.15 -1.53 -5.25
CA VAL A 67 -10.06 -1.57 -6.40
C VAL A 67 -11.47 -1.97 -5.97
N ILE A 68 -11.61 -3.01 -5.14
CA ILE A 68 -12.92 -3.46 -4.63
C ILE A 68 -13.60 -2.34 -3.84
N SER A 69 -12.87 -1.58 -3.05
CA SER A 69 -13.43 -0.44 -2.31
C SER A 69 -13.97 0.66 -3.24
N ASN A 70 -13.25 0.97 -4.34
CA ASN A 70 -13.76 1.88 -5.37
C ASN A 70 -15.02 1.32 -6.07
N MET A 71 -15.04 0.03 -6.40
CA MET A 71 -16.21 -0.64 -7.01
C MET A 71 -17.42 -0.58 -6.10
N ARG A 72 -17.23 -0.90 -4.81
CA ARG A 72 -18.27 -0.87 -3.79
C ARG A 72 -18.86 0.52 -3.63
N TYR A 73 -18.02 1.55 -3.56
CA TYR A 73 -18.49 2.94 -3.50
C TYR A 73 -19.41 3.29 -4.67
N LEU A 74 -19.04 2.91 -5.90
CA LEU A 74 -19.87 3.17 -7.08
C LEU A 74 -21.17 2.35 -7.10
N PHE A 75 -21.13 1.10 -6.62
CA PHE A 75 -22.33 0.28 -6.47
C PHE A 75 -23.33 0.94 -5.51
N TYR A 76 -22.89 1.30 -4.30
CA TYR A 76 -23.76 1.93 -3.30
C TYR A 76 -24.32 3.26 -3.79
N LYS A 77 -23.50 4.07 -4.47
CA LYS A 77 -23.94 5.33 -5.07
C LYS A 77 -24.98 5.12 -6.17
N LYS A 78 -24.83 4.09 -7.00
CA LYS A 78 -25.77 3.78 -8.09
C LYS A 78 -27.12 3.30 -7.55
N GLU A 79 -27.10 2.48 -6.51
CA GLU A 79 -28.29 1.92 -5.88
C GLU A 79 -28.93 2.85 -4.83
N ASN A 80 -28.38 4.06 -4.63
CA ASN A 80 -28.79 5.04 -3.61
C ASN A 80 -28.82 4.46 -2.18
N LEU A 81 -27.86 3.58 -1.86
CA LEU A 81 -27.71 2.96 -0.55
C LEU A 81 -26.98 3.90 0.42
N GLU A 82 -27.27 3.77 1.71
CA GLU A 82 -26.59 4.54 2.75
C GLU A 82 -25.15 4.05 2.94
N ILE A 83 -24.18 4.97 2.76
CA ILE A 83 -22.73 4.70 2.75
C ILE A 83 -22.09 4.75 4.15
N LEU A 84 -22.82 5.24 5.16
CA LEU A 84 -22.30 5.42 6.52
C LEU A 84 -23.07 4.58 7.56
N ASN A 85 -23.84 3.60 7.09
CA ASN A 85 -24.72 2.77 7.90
C ASN A 85 -24.25 1.31 7.88
N GLU A 86 -24.01 0.76 9.07
CA GLU A 86 -23.46 -0.58 9.26
C GLU A 86 -24.46 -1.68 8.82
N ASP A 87 -25.74 -1.52 9.14
CA ASP A 87 -26.78 -2.46 8.73
C ASP A 87 -26.91 -2.48 7.20
N SER A 88 -26.92 -1.29 6.58
CA SER A 88 -26.90 -1.13 5.11
C SER A 88 -25.70 -1.86 4.49
N PHE A 89 -24.52 -1.80 5.11
CA PHE A 89 -23.35 -2.53 4.63
C PHE A 89 -23.57 -4.05 4.65
N TYR A 90 -23.98 -4.58 5.80
CA TYR A 90 -24.14 -6.03 5.98
C TYR A 90 -25.26 -6.62 5.11
N GLU A 91 -26.37 -5.88 4.93
CA GLU A 91 -27.49 -6.30 4.08
C GLU A 91 -27.13 -6.34 2.59
N ASN A 92 -26.31 -5.39 2.12
CA ASN A 92 -26.05 -5.20 0.69
C ASN A 92 -24.73 -5.79 0.20
N GLU A 93 -23.79 -6.13 1.09
CA GLU A 93 -22.50 -6.72 0.71
C GLU A 93 -22.62 -8.03 -0.10
N PRO A 94 -23.53 -8.98 0.22
CA PRO A 94 -23.69 -10.20 -0.59
C PRO A 94 -24.09 -9.91 -2.04
N GLU A 95 -24.99 -8.95 -2.26
CA GLU A 95 -25.43 -8.56 -3.61
C GLU A 95 -24.30 -7.85 -4.36
N PHE A 96 -23.59 -6.94 -3.71
CA PHE A 96 -22.39 -6.32 -4.28
C PHE A 96 -21.37 -7.36 -4.74
N LEU A 97 -20.99 -8.31 -3.88
CA LEU A 97 -20.00 -9.35 -4.22
C LEU A 97 -20.47 -10.26 -5.36
N LYS A 98 -21.78 -10.50 -5.47
CA LYS A 98 -22.38 -11.24 -6.58
C LYS A 98 -22.22 -10.50 -7.91
N THR A 99 -22.40 -9.17 -7.93
CA THR A 99 -22.18 -8.37 -9.15
C THR A 99 -20.75 -8.46 -9.67
N ILE A 100 -19.75 -8.59 -8.77
CA ILE A 100 -18.35 -8.81 -9.15
C ILE A 100 -18.16 -10.21 -9.72
N SER A 101 -18.66 -11.23 -9.00
CA SER A 101 -18.46 -12.64 -9.34
C SER A 101 -19.10 -13.01 -10.68
N ASN A 102 -20.31 -12.51 -10.93
CA ASN A 102 -21.06 -12.76 -12.16
C ASN A 102 -20.67 -11.84 -13.32
N GLN A 103 -19.90 -10.77 -13.04
CA GLN A 103 -19.57 -9.71 -13.99
C GLN A 103 -20.83 -8.99 -14.53
N ASP A 104 -21.89 -8.91 -13.71
CA ASP A 104 -23.17 -8.28 -14.07
C ASP A 104 -23.01 -6.77 -14.35
N ILE A 105 -21.97 -6.15 -13.78
CA ILE A 105 -21.65 -4.74 -13.93
C ILE A 105 -20.28 -4.59 -14.58
N ASN A 106 -20.20 -3.77 -15.63
CA ASN A 106 -18.92 -3.34 -16.21
C ASN A 106 -18.25 -2.29 -15.32
N TYR A 107 -17.68 -2.74 -14.21
CA TYR A 107 -16.99 -1.88 -13.26
C TYR A 107 -15.81 -1.13 -13.89
N ARG A 108 -15.16 -1.67 -14.91
CA ARG A 108 -14.05 -0.97 -15.58
C ARG A 108 -14.52 0.36 -16.18
N GLU A 109 -15.62 0.36 -16.92
CA GLU A 109 -16.18 1.58 -17.51
C GLU A 109 -16.70 2.56 -16.46
N LEU A 110 -17.33 2.04 -15.40
CA LEU A 110 -17.78 2.87 -14.27
C LEU A 110 -16.59 3.55 -13.56
N LEU A 111 -15.53 2.80 -13.26
CA LEU A 111 -14.35 3.33 -12.59
C LEU A 111 -13.64 4.38 -13.44
N VAL A 112 -13.52 4.16 -14.76
CA VAL A 112 -12.93 5.10 -15.70
C VAL A 112 -13.76 6.39 -15.79
N SER A 113 -15.07 6.27 -16.01
CA SER A 113 -15.97 7.43 -16.14
C SER A 113 -16.00 8.31 -14.88
N HIS A 114 -15.85 7.70 -13.70
CA HIS A 114 -15.83 8.40 -12.40
C HIS A 114 -14.42 8.76 -11.91
N LYS A 115 -13.37 8.49 -12.70
CA LYS A 115 -11.96 8.74 -12.32
C LYS A 115 -11.56 8.05 -11.01
N MET A 116 -12.12 6.88 -10.73
CA MET A 116 -11.87 6.07 -9.54
C MET A 116 -10.70 5.12 -9.78
N TYR A 117 -9.48 5.66 -9.82
CA TYR A 117 -8.25 4.86 -9.98
C TYR A 117 -7.65 4.46 -8.62
N VAL A 118 -6.83 3.44 -8.63
CA VAL A 118 -5.92 3.07 -7.54
C VAL A 118 -4.53 3.57 -7.91
N GLN A 119 -3.86 4.20 -6.94
CA GLN A 119 -2.50 4.69 -7.09
C GLN A 119 -1.57 3.95 -6.14
N THR A 120 -0.60 3.23 -6.68
CA THR A 120 0.47 2.58 -5.91
C THR A 120 1.73 3.43 -6.01
N ILE A 121 2.26 3.84 -4.87
CA ILE A 121 3.53 4.57 -4.75
C ILE A 121 4.53 3.65 -4.05
N LEU A 122 5.66 3.41 -4.71
CA LEU A 122 6.81 2.68 -4.20
C LEU A 122 7.90 3.68 -3.88
N GLU A 123 8.25 3.77 -2.60
CA GLU A 123 9.38 4.56 -2.11
C GLU A 123 10.42 3.62 -1.52
N HIS A 124 11.70 3.98 -1.66
CA HIS A 124 12.78 3.08 -1.28
C HIS A 124 14.07 3.83 -0.94
N ASN A 125 14.88 3.20 -0.09
CA ASN A 125 16.27 3.58 0.20
C ASN A 125 17.05 2.35 0.70
N SER A 126 18.25 2.58 1.24
CA SER A 126 19.08 1.55 1.87
C SER A 126 18.49 0.95 3.15
N GLU A 127 17.49 1.58 3.78
CA GLU A 127 16.84 1.07 5.00
C GLU A 127 15.67 0.14 4.68
N GLY A 128 15.01 0.31 3.53
CA GLY A 128 13.88 -0.52 3.14
C GLY A 128 12.96 0.13 2.11
N PHE A 129 11.75 -0.41 2.03
CA PHE A 129 10.66 0.11 1.20
C PHE A 129 9.53 0.70 2.02
N ASN A 130 8.86 1.68 1.44
CA ASN A 130 7.52 2.09 1.84
C ASN A 130 6.61 1.98 0.61
N ILE A 131 5.59 1.12 0.71
CA ILE A 131 4.64 0.89 -0.37
C ILE A 131 3.28 1.41 0.09
N THR A 132 2.76 2.40 -0.61
CA THR A 132 1.45 2.99 -0.29
C THR A 132 0.50 2.83 -1.46
N VAL A 133 -0.68 2.28 -1.20
CA VAL A 133 -1.77 2.10 -2.16
C VAL A 133 -2.92 3.00 -1.76
N TYR A 134 -3.26 3.95 -2.62
CA TYR A 134 -4.38 4.88 -2.43
C TYR A 134 -5.59 4.46 -3.25
N ASN A 135 -6.77 4.65 -2.70
CA ASN A 135 -8.05 4.58 -3.42
C ASN A 135 -8.77 5.94 -3.37
N MET A 136 -9.79 6.11 -4.21
CA MET A 136 -10.52 7.37 -4.39
C MET A 136 -11.92 7.33 -3.78
N SER A 137 -12.37 6.17 -3.31
CA SER A 137 -13.64 6.05 -2.60
C SER A 137 -13.64 6.96 -1.37
N GLU A 138 -14.80 7.54 -1.08
CA GLU A 138 -15.00 8.20 0.21
C GLU A 138 -15.06 7.13 1.30
N ASN A 139 -14.66 7.52 2.51
CA ASN A 139 -14.55 6.57 3.60
C ASN A 139 -15.93 6.04 4.00
N PHE A 140 -16.04 4.72 4.01
CA PHE A 140 -17.18 3.99 4.53
C PHE A 140 -16.76 3.53 5.92
N LEU A 141 -17.33 4.14 6.98
CA LEU A 141 -16.90 3.94 8.37
C LEU A 141 -16.79 2.44 8.71
N ASP A 142 -17.75 1.65 8.22
CA ASP A 142 -17.86 0.22 8.51
C ASP A 142 -16.90 -0.63 7.66
N GLN A 143 -16.53 -0.21 6.45
CA GLN A 143 -15.49 -0.90 5.68
C GLN A 143 -14.13 -0.78 6.38
N GLU A 144 -13.81 0.41 6.88
CA GLU A 144 -12.58 0.62 7.64
C GLU A 144 -12.60 -0.21 8.93
N PHE A 145 -13.72 -0.20 9.65
CA PHE A 145 -13.88 -1.00 10.87
C PHE A 145 -13.76 -2.50 10.61
N TYR A 146 -14.49 -3.02 9.62
CA TYR A 146 -14.46 -4.42 9.20
C TYR A 146 -13.05 -4.84 8.81
N LEU A 147 -12.38 -4.04 7.98
CA LEU A 147 -11.03 -4.33 7.52
C LEU A 147 -10.02 -4.29 8.67
N ARG A 148 -10.13 -3.32 9.59
CA ARG A 148 -9.27 -3.26 10.79
C ARG A 148 -9.50 -4.47 11.71
N LYS A 149 -10.74 -4.93 11.86
CA LYS A 149 -11.09 -6.13 12.63
C LYS A 149 -10.48 -7.37 11.98
N TYR A 150 -10.69 -7.54 10.67
CA TYR A 150 -10.11 -8.63 9.89
C TYR A 150 -8.59 -8.62 9.96
N LEU A 151 -7.95 -7.46 9.80
CA LEU A 151 -6.51 -7.33 9.98
C LEU A 151 -6.04 -7.76 11.37
N ARG A 152 -6.74 -7.34 12.43
CA ARG A 152 -6.37 -7.71 13.80
C ARG A 152 -6.43 -9.22 14.00
N GLN A 153 -7.44 -9.89 13.46
CA GLN A 153 -7.54 -11.36 13.49
C GLN A 153 -6.44 -12.00 12.64
N ALA A 154 -6.26 -11.55 11.40
CA ALA A 154 -5.26 -12.09 10.48
C ALA A 154 -3.81 -11.94 10.97
N MET A 155 -3.53 -10.91 11.79
CA MET A 155 -2.25 -10.73 12.45
C MET A 155 -1.94 -11.82 13.50
N GLN A 156 -2.95 -12.56 13.98
CA GLN A 156 -2.79 -13.65 14.95
C GLN A 156 -2.63 -15.02 14.28
N TYR A 157 -2.99 -15.14 13.00
CA TYR A 157 -2.85 -16.41 12.27
C TYR A 157 -1.39 -16.78 12.13
N THR A 158 -1.07 -18.00 12.55
CA THR A 158 0.24 -18.62 12.41
C THR A 158 0.31 -19.44 11.13
N ASN A 159 -0.81 -20.04 10.74
CA ASN A 159 -0.91 -20.86 9.54
C ASN A 159 -2.30 -20.70 8.88
N ILE A 160 -2.47 -21.29 7.69
CA ILE A 160 -3.70 -21.17 6.91
C ILE A 160 -4.91 -21.83 7.60
N MET A 161 -4.71 -22.85 8.44
CA MET A 161 -5.80 -23.52 9.16
C MET A 161 -6.49 -22.59 10.14
N ASP A 162 -5.74 -21.68 10.77
CA ASP A 162 -6.29 -20.71 11.74
C ASP A 162 -7.36 -19.83 11.05
N TYR A 163 -7.14 -19.46 9.78
CA TYR A 163 -8.14 -18.75 8.99
C TYR A 163 -9.43 -19.56 8.81
N PHE A 164 -9.33 -20.83 8.43
CA PHE A 164 -10.51 -21.66 8.18
C PHE A 164 -11.28 -22.01 9.44
N GLN A 165 -10.61 -22.00 10.61
CA GLN A 165 -11.26 -22.14 11.91
C GLN A 165 -12.09 -20.91 12.26
N ASP A 166 -11.58 -19.71 11.97
CA ASP A 166 -12.25 -18.44 12.26
C ASP A 166 -13.31 -18.05 11.22
N HIS A 167 -13.21 -18.61 10.00
CA HIS A 167 -14.11 -18.31 8.86
C HIS A 167 -14.75 -19.57 8.24
N PRO A 168 -15.54 -20.35 9.01
CA PRO A 168 -16.21 -21.54 8.49
C PRO A 168 -17.22 -21.24 7.36
N GLU A 169 -17.69 -20.00 7.26
CA GLU A 169 -18.57 -19.50 6.20
C GLU A 169 -17.87 -19.29 4.85
N ASP A 170 -16.53 -19.27 4.82
CA ASP A 170 -15.71 -19.14 3.61
C ASP A 170 -14.83 -20.38 3.35
N PRO A 171 -15.44 -21.57 3.13
CA PRO A 171 -14.71 -22.81 2.93
C PRO A 171 -13.86 -22.82 1.64
N GLN A 172 -14.10 -21.87 0.73
CA GLN A 172 -13.34 -21.71 -0.51
C GLN A 172 -12.18 -20.72 -0.36
N GLY A 173 -12.03 -20.06 0.79
CA GLY A 173 -10.95 -19.11 1.05
C GLY A 173 -10.98 -17.88 0.14
N ARG A 174 -12.16 -17.40 -0.27
CA ARG A 174 -12.31 -16.19 -1.11
C ARG A 174 -11.72 -14.94 -0.46
N ASN A 175 -11.71 -14.88 0.87
CA ASN A 175 -11.14 -13.79 1.64
C ASN A 175 -9.79 -14.13 2.29
N LEU A 176 -9.17 -15.26 1.93
CA LEU A 176 -7.90 -15.72 2.52
C LEU A 176 -6.69 -14.87 2.12
N GLY A 177 -6.73 -14.20 0.96
CA GLY A 177 -5.54 -13.62 0.32
C GLY A 177 -4.70 -12.71 1.22
N LEU A 178 -5.35 -11.80 1.96
CA LEU A 178 -4.66 -10.87 2.85
C LEU A 178 -4.08 -11.60 4.07
N ALA A 179 -4.83 -12.51 4.70
CA ALA A 179 -4.33 -13.36 5.77
C ALA A 179 -3.09 -14.17 5.34
N LEU A 180 -3.16 -14.82 4.18
CA LEU A 180 -2.02 -15.54 3.60
C LEU A 180 -0.81 -14.63 3.38
N SER A 181 -1.05 -13.41 2.89
CA SER A 181 0.03 -12.44 2.70
C SER A 181 0.72 -12.07 4.02
N LEU A 182 -0.02 -11.93 5.12
CA LEU A 182 0.55 -11.64 6.44
C LEU A 182 1.35 -12.83 7.00
N ILE A 183 0.88 -14.06 6.77
CA ILE A 183 1.62 -15.28 7.12
C ILE A 183 2.94 -15.33 6.34
N LEU A 184 2.90 -15.14 5.01
CA LEU A 184 4.09 -15.16 4.16
C LEU A 184 5.11 -14.08 4.51
N LEU A 185 4.65 -12.88 4.87
CA LEU A 185 5.53 -11.83 5.37
C LEU A 185 6.28 -12.31 6.62
N ARG A 186 5.57 -12.90 7.59
CA ARG A 186 6.18 -13.39 8.84
C ARG A 186 7.16 -14.53 8.58
N GLU A 187 6.79 -15.50 7.74
CA GLU A 187 7.65 -16.63 7.37
C GLU A 187 8.92 -16.16 6.64
N SER A 188 8.84 -15.04 5.91
CA SER A 188 9.99 -14.41 5.26
C SER A 188 10.82 -13.51 6.18
N GLY A 189 10.56 -13.52 7.49
CA GLY A 189 11.26 -12.68 8.47
C GLY A 189 10.88 -11.20 8.42
N LEU A 190 9.81 -10.84 7.71
CA LEU A 190 9.30 -9.46 7.59
C LEU A 190 8.27 -9.17 8.68
N ARG A 191 8.01 -7.87 8.88
CA ARG A 191 7.14 -7.36 9.94
C ARG A 191 5.75 -6.97 9.41
N PRO A 192 4.74 -7.86 9.47
CA PRO A 192 3.38 -7.53 9.05
C PRO A 192 2.75 -6.43 9.93
N ASP A 193 3.24 -6.26 11.16
CA ASP A 193 2.79 -5.24 12.10
C ASP A 193 3.19 -3.81 11.70
N LEU A 194 3.98 -3.64 10.63
CA LEU A 194 4.26 -2.35 10.02
C LEU A 194 3.23 -1.95 8.96
N MET A 195 2.25 -2.80 8.68
CA MET A 195 1.14 -2.44 7.81
C MET A 195 0.17 -1.47 8.50
N ARG A 196 -0.29 -0.45 7.76
CA ARG A 196 -1.20 0.59 8.25
C ARG A 196 -2.28 0.86 7.22
N MET A 197 -3.46 1.19 7.72
CA MET A 197 -4.55 1.71 6.90
C MET A 197 -5.05 2.99 7.54
N GLY A 198 -5.44 3.95 6.72
CA GLY A 198 -5.93 5.22 7.22
C GLY A 198 -6.38 6.16 6.11
N LYS A 199 -6.62 7.41 6.49
CA LYS A 199 -7.15 8.46 5.63
C LYS A 199 -6.53 9.83 5.97
N PRO A 200 -5.47 10.26 5.29
CA PRO A 200 -4.94 11.60 5.37
C PRO A 200 -5.80 12.47 4.43
N GLY A 201 -6.64 13.32 5.01
CA GLY A 201 -7.52 14.19 4.22
C GLY A 201 -8.66 13.41 3.55
N SER A 202 -8.71 13.45 2.20
CA SER A 202 -9.86 12.92 1.42
C SER A 202 -9.66 11.53 0.81
N LYS A 203 -8.44 10.96 0.85
CA LYS A 203 -8.14 9.65 0.22
C LYS A 203 -7.86 8.58 1.26
N ASN A 204 -8.36 7.36 1.07
CA ASN A 204 -7.95 6.24 1.90
C ASN A 204 -6.66 5.64 1.34
N TYR A 205 -5.82 5.11 2.24
CA TYR A 205 -4.63 4.37 1.86
C TYR A 205 -4.46 3.12 2.69
N SER A 206 -3.78 2.15 2.08
CA SER A 206 -3.11 1.07 2.77
C SER A 206 -1.61 1.21 2.53
N ARG A 207 -0.80 1.06 3.57
CA ARG A 207 0.64 1.22 3.53
C ARG A 207 1.31 0.03 4.18
N ILE A 208 2.42 -0.42 3.63
CA ILE A 208 3.33 -1.33 4.31
C ILE A 208 4.76 -0.83 4.22
N GLU A 209 5.44 -0.83 5.37
CA GLU A 209 6.86 -0.55 5.48
C GLU A 209 7.61 -1.89 5.53
N ILE A 210 8.61 -2.06 4.66
CA ILE A 210 9.41 -3.28 4.53
C ILE A 210 10.87 -2.95 4.86
N PRO A 211 11.31 -3.17 6.10
CA PRO A 211 12.70 -2.92 6.49
C PRO A 211 13.64 -3.97 5.93
N PHE A 212 14.81 -3.55 5.44
CA PHE A 212 15.89 -4.47 5.04
C PHE A 212 16.72 -4.99 6.21
N ASN A 213 16.70 -4.24 7.32
CA ASN A 213 17.22 -4.64 8.62
C ASN A 213 16.16 -4.36 9.68
N VAL A 214 15.58 -5.43 10.22
CA VAL A 214 14.44 -5.35 11.14
C VAL A 214 14.83 -4.72 12.48
N ASP A 215 16.05 -4.97 12.97
CA ASP A 215 16.49 -4.56 14.30
C ASP A 215 16.81 -3.07 14.41
N SER A 216 17.31 -2.49 13.32
CA SER A 216 17.67 -1.06 13.27
C SER A 216 16.57 -0.18 12.70
N TYR A 217 15.45 -0.74 12.23
CA TYR A 217 14.41 0.02 11.58
C TYR A 217 13.52 0.75 12.58
N LYS A 218 13.46 2.07 12.45
CA LYS A 218 12.45 2.91 13.09
C LYS A 218 11.30 3.12 12.13
N SER A 219 10.09 2.71 12.51
CA SER A 219 8.92 2.94 11.67
C SER A 219 8.63 4.42 11.51
N ILE A 220 7.92 4.79 10.44
CA ILE A 220 7.45 6.17 10.24
C ILE A 220 6.63 6.63 11.46
N ARG A 221 5.85 5.73 12.08
CA ARG A 221 5.10 6.04 13.29
C ARG A 221 6.03 6.38 14.46
N ASP A 222 7.07 5.58 14.68
CA ASP A 222 8.01 5.82 15.79
C ASP A 222 8.75 7.15 15.58
N LYS A 223 9.14 7.43 14.34
CA LYS A 223 9.72 8.72 13.95
C LYS A 223 8.77 9.89 14.24
N ILE A 224 7.48 9.78 13.88
CA ILE A 224 6.45 10.78 14.23
C ILE A 224 6.35 10.98 15.74
N LEU A 225 6.25 9.87 16.51
CA LEU A 225 6.03 9.93 17.96
C LEU A 225 7.23 10.54 18.71
N ASN A 226 8.44 10.40 18.15
CA ASN A 226 9.67 10.93 18.72
C ASN A 226 10.04 12.32 18.14
N ASP A 227 9.15 12.96 17.39
CA ASP A 227 9.38 14.24 16.69
C ASP A 227 10.66 14.23 15.82
N GLU A 228 10.99 13.05 15.27
CA GLU A 228 12.11 12.89 14.35
C GLU A 228 11.71 13.43 12.97
N LEU A 229 12.66 14.07 12.30
CA LEU A 229 12.47 14.59 10.94
C LEU A 229 12.09 13.43 10.00
N ILE A 230 10.82 13.39 9.60
CA ILE A 230 10.33 12.47 8.57
C ILE A 230 10.70 13.10 7.23
N VAL A 231 11.98 13.03 6.89
CA VAL A 231 12.37 13.14 5.49
C VAL A 231 11.84 11.85 4.86
N PRO A 232 10.82 11.89 3.98
CA PRO A 232 10.38 10.71 3.26
C PRO A 232 11.50 10.42 2.28
N PHE A 233 12.48 9.65 2.76
CA PHE A 233 13.72 9.26 2.12
C PHE A 233 14.66 10.47 1.89
N GLU A 234 15.83 10.49 2.52
CA GLU A 234 16.85 11.51 2.24
C GLU A 234 17.15 11.54 0.74
N LYS A 235 16.78 12.64 0.09
CA LYS A 235 17.07 12.94 -1.32
C LYS A 235 18.55 13.26 -1.56
N SER A 236 19.48 12.62 -0.85
CA SER A 236 20.92 12.84 -1.01
C SER A 236 21.39 12.56 -2.45
N ASN A 237 20.71 11.64 -3.15
CA ASN A 237 20.98 11.29 -4.54
C ASN A 237 20.27 12.16 -5.59
N LEU A 238 19.32 13.01 -5.16
CA LEU A 238 18.57 13.93 -6.02
C LEU A 238 19.20 15.33 -6.07
N ILE A 239 20.19 15.59 -5.23
CA ILE A 239 20.96 16.83 -5.24
C ILE A 239 22.07 16.65 -6.26
N PRO A 240 22.02 17.34 -7.41
CA PRO A 240 23.10 17.29 -8.38
C PRO A 240 24.43 17.57 -7.66
N PRO A 241 25.54 16.93 -8.03
CA PRO A 241 26.82 17.04 -7.30
C PRO A 241 27.22 18.48 -6.97
N GLN A 242 26.90 19.43 -7.86
CA GLN A 242 27.16 20.86 -7.67
C GLN A 242 26.40 21.51 -6.49
N PHE A 243 25.28 20.96 -6.04
CA PHE A 243 24.45 21.52 -4.97
C PHE A 243 24.61 20.80 -3.63
N ARG A 244 25.39 19.71 -3.55
CA ARG A 244 25.55 18.90 -2.33
C ARG A 244 26.13 19.70 -1.17
N LYS A 245 27.17 20.49 -1.43
CA LYS A 245 27.80 21.35 -0.42
C LYS A 245 26.85 22.41 0.16
N GLU A 246 26.01 23.00 -0.69
CA GLU A 246 25.04 24.02 -0.26
C GLU A 246 23.90 23.38 0.56
N PHE A 247 23.44 22.20 0.16
CA PHE A 247 22.43 21.46 0.89
C PHE A 247 22.93 21.01 2.27
N GLU A 248 24.15 20.47 2.36
CA GLU A 248 24.78 20.09 3.63
C GLU A 248 24.96 21.30 4.58
N ALA A 249 25.32 22.47 4.04
CA ALA A 249 25.43 23.70 4.82
C ALA A 249 24.07 24.15 5.38
N ARG A 250 23.00 24.12 4.55
CA ARG A 250 21.65 24.46 4.99
C ARG A 250 21.09 23.45 5.99
N ARG A 251 21.41 22.16 5.85
CA ARG A 251 21.00 21.12 6.80
C ARG A 251 21.60 21.36 8.18
N LYS A 252 22.91 21.62 8.24
CA LYS A 252 23.60 21.97 9.49
C LYS A 252 23.03 23.23 10.14
N GLN A 253 22.63 24.22 9.33
CA GLN A 253 22.03 25.44 9.83
C GLN A 253 20.62 25.18 10.41
N MET A 254 19.78 24.40 9.74
CA MET A 254 18.47 24.00 10.29
C MET A 254 18.60 23.17 11.57
N GLU A 255 19.55 22.22 11.63
CA GLU A 255 19.82 21.42 12.83
C GLU A 255 20.26 22.31 14.01
N ALA A 256 21.04 23.37 13.74
CA ALA A 256 21.43 24.35 14.74
C ALA A 256 20.25 25.23 15.20
N ASP A 257 19.40 25.67 14.27
CA ASP A 257 18.21 26.49 14.59
C ASP A 257 17.17 25.72 15.43
N LEU A 258 17.06 24.40 15.21
CA LEU A 258 16.23 23.48 16.00
C LEU A 258 16.78 23.21 17.42
N GLN A 259 18.10 23.36 17.62
CA GLN A 259 18.71 23.27 18.95
C GLN A 259 18.58 24.56 19.76
N VAL A 260 18.46 25.72 19.09
CA VAL A 260 18.28 27.02 19.75
C VAL A 260 16.84 27.23 20.20
N SER A 261 15.85 26.64 19.53
CA SER A 261 14.43 26.76 19.88
C SER A 261 13.96 25.82 20.99
N ASN A 262 14.82 24.92 21.48
CA ASN A 262 14.58 24.01 22.61
C ASN A 262 15.30 24.42 23.92
N ASN A 263 15.90 25.61 23.97
CA ASN A 263 16.43 26.27 25.17
C ASN A 263 15.63 27.53 25.49
#